data_AF-A0A520T372-F1
#
_entry.id   AF-A0A520T372-F1
#
_cell.length_a   1.000
_cell.length_b   1.000
_cell.length_c   1.000
_cell.angle_alpha   90.00
_cell.angle_beta   90.00
_cell.angle_gamma   90.00
#
_symmetry.space_group_name_H-M   'P 1'
#
loop_
_entity.id
_entity.type
_entity.pdbx_description
1 polymer ?
#
loop_
_entity_poly.entity_id
_entity_poly.type
_entity_poly.pdbx_seq_one_letter_code
_entity_poly.pdbx_strand_id
1 'polypeptide(L)'
;MPDKAWKNRERLVSKFFGGVRNALSGINSKVTHSDVIHESLFIECKLRAKHSAVKLWDDTKVLADKENKTPVITLCEKNRPGFWIMVHSDDFSKVSKELDNKKADEEKD
;
A
#
# COMPACT_ATOMS: atom_id res chain seq x y z
N MET A 1 -9.74 8.46 27.09
CA MET A 1 -10.39 7.42 26.26
C MET A 1 -9.31 6.81 25.37
N PRO A 2 -9.07 5.49 25.38
CA PRO A 2 -8.05 4.89 24.54
C PRO A 2 -8.35 5.20 23.07
N ASP A 3 -7.30 5.51 22.30
CA ASP A 3 -7.50 5.83 20.90
C ASP A 3 -8.03 4.61 20.14
N LYS A 4 -9.06 4.80 19.32
CA LYS A 4 -9.68 3.69 18.59
C LYS A 4 -8.63 3.10 17.63
N ALA A 5 -8.54 1.78 17.54
CA ALA A 5 -7.52 1.08 16.75
C ALA A 5 -7.44 1.57 15.28
N TRP A 6 -8.58 1.90 14.68
CA TRP A 6 -8.62 2.44 13.31
C TRP A 6 -7.95 3.83 13.18
N LYS A 7 -8.09 4.70 14.18
CA LYS A 7 -7.41 6.01 14.20
C LYS A 7 -5.90 5.86 14.30
N ASN A 8 -5.44 4.92 15.13
CA ASN A 8 -4.01 4.61 15.22
C ASN A 8 -3.47 4.09 13.89
N ARG A 9 -4.23 3.23 13.21
CA ARG A 9 -3.83 2.74 11.89
C ARG A 9 -3.72 3.87 10.86
N GLU A 10 -4.71 4.77 10.80
CA GLU A 10 -4.65 5.93 9.90
C GLU A 10 -3.44 6.83 10.17
N ARG A 11 -3.06 7.04 11.43
CA ARG A 11 -1.86 7.83 11.77
C ARG A 11 -0.56 7.16 11.32
N LEU A 12 -0.48 5.83 11.43
CA LEU A 12 0.68 5.09 10.94
C LEU A 12 0.79 5.20 9.42
N VAL A 13 -0.34 5.04 8.71
CA VAL A 13 -0.39 5.20 7.25
C VAL A 13 -0.03 6.62 6.82
N SER A 14 -0.59 7.64 7.48
CA SER A 14 -0.28 9.04 7.15
C SER A 14 1.21 9.33 7.35
N LYS A 15 1.80 8.86 8.45
CA LYS A 15 3.24 9.01 8.72
C LYS A 15 4.09 8.31 7.67
N PHE A 16 3.72 7.10 7.25
CA PHE A 16 4.46 6.35 6.23
C PHE A 16 4.53 7.10 4.90
N PHE A 17 3.43 7.70 4.46
CA PHE A 17 3.38 8.47 3.22
C PHE A 17 3.74 9.96 3.39
N GLY A 18 4.16 10.42 4.56
CA GLY A 18 4.49 11.84 4.79
C GLY A 18 3.29 12.80 4.74
N GLY A 19 2.07 12.30 4.92
CA GLY A 19 0.84 13.09 4.92
C GLY A 19 0.26 13.35 6.31
N VAL A 20 -0.88 14.05 6.35
CA VAL A 20 -1.62 14.35 7.59
C VAL A 20 -2.96 13.61 7.58
N ARG A 21 -3.32 12.97 8.70
CA ARG A 21 -4.62 12.29 8.83
C ARG A 21 -5.77 13.28 8.65
N ASN A 22 -6.70 12.98 7.75
CA ASN A 22 -7.88 13.79 7.51
C ASN A 22 -8.90 13.55 8.64
N ALA A 23 -9.20 14.59 9.43
CA ALA A 23 -10.24 14.49 10.45
C ALA A 23 -11.63 14.49 9.78
N LEU A 24 -12.52 13.58 10.20
CA LEU A 24 -13.86 13.43 9.61
C LEU A 24 -13.81 13.09 8.10
N SER A 25 -12.85 12.23 7.69
CA SER A 25 -12.73 11.73 6.31
C SER A 25 -14.04 11.11 5.78
N GLY A 26 -14.19 11.09 4.46
CA GLY A 26 -15.43 10.74 3.76
C GLY A 26 -16.24 11.96 3.32
N ILE A 27 -17.58 11.85 3.26
CA ILE A 27 -18.49 12.88 2.71
C ILE A 27 -18.42 14.21 3.50
N ASN A 28 -18.07 14.15 4.79
CA ASN A 28 -18.06 15.33 5.67
C ASN A 28 -16.73 16.10 5.68
N SER A 29 -15.69 15.61 5.01
CA SER A 29 -14.44 16.36 4.93
C SER A 29 -14.58 17.53 3.95
N LYS A 30 -14.08 18.70 4.34
CA LYS A 30 -14.05 19.92 3.52
C LYS A 30 -12.77 20.07 2.69
N VAL A 31 -11.83 19.12 2.81
CA VAL A 31 -10.49 19.20 2.20
C VAL A 31 -10.31 18.13 1.12
N THR A 32 -10.53 16.86 1.46
CA THR A 32 -10.41 15.72 0.55
C THR A 32 -11.29 14.58 1.05
N HIS A 33 -11.73 13.69 0.16
CA HIS A 33 -12.45 12.49 0.56
C HIS A 33 -11.53 11.36 1.07
N SER A 34 -10.22 11.46 0.85
CA SER A 34 -9.23 10.47 1.31
C SER A 34 -9.02 10.51 2.83
N ASP A 35 -8.52 9.42 3.40
CA ASP A 35 -8.19 9.31 4.84
C ASP A 35 -6.91 10.07 5.22
N VAL A 36 -6.04 10.34 4.24
CA VAL A 36 -4.82 11.14 4.40
C VAL A 36 -4.82 12.31 3.42
N ILE A 37 -4.52 13.50 3.94
CA ILE A 37 -4.21 14.70 3.17
C ILE A 37 -2.75 14.58 2.71
N HIS A 38 -2.56 14.50 1.41
CA HIS A 38 -1.26 14.43 0.75
C HIS A 38 -1.34 15.18 -0.58
N GLU A 39 -0.24 15.78 -1.03
CA GLU A 39 -0.22 16.63 -2.22
C GLU A 39 -0.54 15.85 -3.51
N SER A 40 0.06 14.66 -3.65
CA SER A 40 -0.03 13.88 -4.90
C SER A 40 -0.76 12.53 -4.77
N LEU A 41 -1.13 12.09 -3.56
CA LEU A 41 -1.63 10.74 -3.32
C LEU A 41 -3.03 10.78 -2.74
N PHE A 42 -3.95 9.99 -3.32
CA PHE A 42 -5.26 9.73 -2.75
C PHE A 42 -5.22 8.44 -1.93
N ILE A 43 -5.13 8.56 -0.60
CA ILE A 43 -4.87 7.41 0.29
C ILE A 43 -6.13 7.05 1.06
N GLU A 44 -6.65 5.86 0.82
CA GLU A 44 -7.75 5.24 1.57
C GLU A 44 -7.18 4.15 2.50
N CYS A 45 -7.57 4.16 3.77
CA CYS A 45 -7.08 3.24 4.79
C CYS A 45 -8.21 2.34 5.32
N LYS A 46 -8.09 1.03 5.11
CA LYS A 46 -9.10 0.05 5.59
C LYS A 46 -8.53 -0.89 6.64
N LEU A 47 -8.91 -0.65 7.90
CA LEU A 47 -8.74 -1.65 8.95
C LEU A 47 -9.94 -2.62 8.96
N ARG A 48 -9.65 -3.92 8.85
CA ARG A 48 -10.63 -5.02 8.94
C ARG A 48 -10.03 -6.15 9.75
N ALA A 49 -10.87 -7.05 10.25
CA ALA A 49 -10.40 -8.25 10.93
C ALA A 49 -9.59 -9.16 9.99
N LYS A 50 -10.02 -9.27 8.72
CA LYS A 50 -9.33 -10.01 7.66
C LYS A 50 -9.54 -9.33 6.32
N HIS A 51 -8.53 -9.42 5.45
CA HIS A 51 -8.59 -9.08 4.02
C HIS A 51 -8.16 -10.31 3.23
N SER A 52 -8.90 -10.68 2.18
CA SER A 52 -8.57 -11.85 1.36
C SER A 52 -7.21 -11.72 0.67
N ALA A 53 -6.88 -10.52 0.20
CA ALA A 53 -5.59 -10.21 -0.40
C ALA A 53 -4.44 -10.41 0.61
N VAL A 54 -4.60 -9.99 1.87
CA VAL A 54 -3.57 -10.20 2.91
C VAL A 54 -3.33 -11.69 3.18
N LYS A 55 -4.38 -12.53 3.15
CA LYS A 55 -4.21 -13.98 3.26
C LYS A 55 -3.36 -14.55 2.12
N LEU A 56 -3.63 -14.14 0.88
CA LEU A 56 -2.82 -14.55 -0.27
C LEU A 56 -1.35 -14.11 -0.10
N TRP A 57 -1.13 -12.94 0.50
CA TRP A 57 0.21 -12.47 0.85
C TRP A 57 0.92 -13.34 1.88
N ASP A 58 0.24 -13.72 2.96
CA ASP A 58 0.81 -14.60 3.99
C ASP A 58 1.30 -15.92 3.38
N ASP A 59 0.48 -16.54 2.52
CA ASP A 59 0.81 -17.81 1.85
C ASP A 59 1.99 -17.62 0.86
N THR A 60 1.99 -16.52 0.10
CA THR A 60 3.04 -16.21 -0.88
C THR A 60 4.38 -15.90 -0.20
N LYS A 61 4.35 -15.22 0.95
CA LYS A 61 5.55 -14.86 1.71
C LYS A 61 6.32 -16.09 2.14
N VAL A 62 5.65 -17.16 2.58
CA VAL A 62 6.31 -18.43 2.96
C VAL A 62 7.13 -19.01 1.81
N LEU A 63 6.65 -18.88 0.57
CA LEU A 63 7.36 -19.35 -0.61
C LEU A 63 8.52 -18.41 -0.98
N ALA A 64 8.28 -17.09 -0.97
CA ALA A 64 9.30 -16.10 -1.28
C ALA A 64 10.49 -16.16 -0.29
N ASP A 65 10.22 -16.34 1.00
CA ASP A 65 11.24 -16.44 2.04
C ASP A 65 12.11 -17.70 1.84
N LYS A 66 11.52 -18.83 1.42
CA LYS A 66 12.29 -20.05 1.09
C LYS A 66 13.23 -19.86 -0.10
N GLU A 67 12.87 -18.98 -1.02
CA GLU A 67 13.67 -18.62 -2.18
C GLU A 67 14.56 -17.39 -1.95
N ASN A 68 14.57 -16.84 -0.72
CA ASN A 68 15.29 -15.61 -0.36
C ASN A 68 14.93 -14.42 -1.28
N LYS A 69 13.65 -14.31 -1.64
CA LYS A 69 13.09 -13.25 -2.50
C LYS A 69 12.14 -12.34 -1.71
N THR A 70 11.97 -11.12 -2.19
CA THR A 70 10.95 -10.20 -1.65
C THR A 70 9.56 -10.57 -2.19
N PRO A 71 8.54 -10.76 -1.32
CA PRO A 71 7.20 -11.15 -1.76
C PRO A 71 6.48 -9.98 -2.44
N VAL A 72 6.00 -10.23 -3.66
CA VAL A 72 5.15 -9.32 -4.43
C VAL A 72 3.99 -10.12 -5.00
N ILE A 73 2.77 -9.62 -4.85
CA ILE A 73 1.59 -10.20 -5.48
C ILE A 73 1.09 -9.28 -6.57
N THR A 74 0.85 -9.84 -7.75
CA THR A 74 0.13 -9.19 -8.83
C THR A 74 -1.26 -9.78 -8.94
N LEU A 75 -2.29 -8.94 -8.81
CA LEU A 75 -3.67 -9.34 -9.07
C LEU A 75 -4.08 -8.87 -10.46
N CYS A 76 -4.73 -9.74 -11.23
CA CYS A 76 -5.21 -9.45 -12.58
C CYS A 76 -6.68 -9.84 -12.67
N GLU A 77 -7.47 -9.04 -13.39
CA GLU A 77 -8.87 -9.36 -13.67
C GLU A 77 -9.05 -9.61 -15.17
N LYS A 78 -9.83 -10.63 -15.53
CA LYS A 78 -10.13 -10.95 -16.92
C LYS A 78 -10.77 -9.72 -17.59
N ASN A 79 -10.29 -9.38 -18.79
CA ASN A 79 -10.75 -8.23 -19.58
C ASN A 79 -10.49 -6.86 -18.94
N ARG A 80 -9.55 -6.77 -17.99
CA ARG A 80 -9.11 -5.50 -17.41
C ARG A 80 -7.63 -5.27 -17.70
N PRO A 81 -7.26 -4.13 -18.31
CA PRO A 81 -5.86 -3.87 -18.63
C PRO A 81 -5.03 -3.66 -17.36
N GLY A 82 -3.78 -4.11 -17.40
CA GLY A 82 -2.83 -3.96 -16.31
C GLY A 82 -3.05 -4.96 -15.16
N PHE A 83 -2.45 -4.65 -14.01
CA PHE A 83 -2.51 -5.46 -12.81
C PHE A 83 -2.33 -4.58 -11.57
N TRP A 84 -2.81 -5.04 -10.42
CA TRP A 84 -2.54 -4.41 -9.13
C TRP A 84 -1.35 -5.05 -8.47
N ILE A 85 -0.52 -4.22 -7.86
CA ILE A 85 0.62 -4.67 -7.08
C ILE A 85 0.25 -4.56 -5.60
N MET A 86 0.36 -5.67 -4.89
CA MET A 86 0.29 -5.70 -3.44
C MET A 86 1.66 -6.08 -2.89
N VAL A 87 2.13 -5.25 -1.97
CA VAL A 87 3.39 -5.38 -1.25
C VAL A 87 3.19 -4.89 0.18
N HIS A 88 3.87 -5.51 1.15
CA HIS A 88 3.85 -5.02 2.52
C HIS A 88 4.60 -3.67 2.61
N SER A 89 4.20 -2.79 3.52
CA SER A 89 4.83 -1.46 3.66
C SER A 89 6.33 -1.54 3.90
N ASP A 90 6.78 -2.58 4.60
CA ASP A 90 8.20 -2.78 4.93
C ASP A 90 9.04 -3.15 3.69
N ASP A 91 8.42 -3.75 2.68
CA ASP A 91 9.07 -4.15 1.43
C ASP A 91 8.91 -3.11 0.31
N PHE A 92 8.00 -2.15 0.47
CA PHE A 92 7.61 -1.20 -0.58
C PHE A 92 8.81 -0.42 -1.15
N SER A 93 9.67 0.12 -0.29
CA SER A 93 10.86 0.87 -0.73
C SER A 93 11.84 0.00 -1.51
N LYS A 94 12.01 -1.26 -1.11
CA LYS A 94 12.88 -2.21 -1.81
C LYS A 94 12.34 -2.49 -3.21
N VAL A 95 11.05 -2.79 -3.33
CA VAL A 95 10.39 -3.05 -4.62
C VAL A 95 10.43 -1.82 -5.54
N SER A 96 10.21 -0.62 -5.00
CA SER A 96 10.31 0.63 -5.77
C SER A 96 11.71 0.81 -6.38
N LYS A 97 12.76 0.57 -5.59
CA LYS A 97 14.15 0.71 -6.06
C LYS A 97 14.48 -0.27 -7.17
N GLU A 98 14.04 -1.52 -7.08
CA GLU A 98 14.25 -2.51 -8.16
C GLU A 98 13.61 -2.05 -9.48
N LEU A 99 12.45 -1.41 -9.43
CA LEU A 99 11.79 -0.84 -10.62
C LEU A 99 12.52 0.37 -11.19
N ASP A 100 12.99 1.27 -10.32
CA ASP A 100 13.73 2.46 -10.76
C ASP A 100 15.08 2.07 -11.38
N ASN A 101 15.78 1.10 -10.80
CA ASN A 101 17.02 0.54 -11.36
C ASN A 101 16.78 -0.03 -12.77
N LYS A 102 15.70 -0.79 -12.95
CA LYS A 102 15.37 -1.39 -14.25
C LYS A 102 15.14 -0.33 -15.33
N LYS A 103 14.42 0.75 -15.02
CA LYS A 103 14.22 1.86 -15.98
C LYS A 103 15.54 2.53 -16.37
N ALA A 104 16.41 2.74 -15.39
CA ALA A 104 17.71 3.35 -15.64
C ALA A 104 18.63 2.48 -16.53
N ASP A 105 18.42 1.17 -16.57
CA ASP A 105 19.14 0.27 -17.48
C ASP A 105 18.52 0.28 -18.89
N GLU A 106 17.19 0.36 -19.01
CA GLU A 106 16.49 0.49 -20.31
C GLU A 106 16.78 1.84 -21.03
N GLU A 107 17.16 2.89 -20.30
CA GLU A 107 17.54 4.21 -20.87
C GLU A 107 19.00 4.27 -21.37
N LYS A 108 19.82 3.26 -21.07
CA LYS A 108 21.24 3.20 -21.48
C LYS A 108 21.47 2.39 -22.76
N ASP A 109 20.50 1.58 -23.16
CA ASP A 109 20.50 0.75 -24.38
C ASP A 109 19.86 1.50 -25.57
#